data_AF-A0AAV5T3W2-F1
#
_entry.id   AF-A0AAV5T3W2-F1
#
_cell.length_a   1.000
_cell.length_b   1.000
_cell.length_c   1.000
_cell.angle_alpha   90.00
_cell.angle_beta   90.00
_cell.angle_gamma   90.00
#
_symmetry.space_group_name_H-M   'P 1'
#
loop_
_entity.id
_entity.type
_entity.pdbx_description
1 polymer ?
#
loop_
_entity_poly.entity_id
_entity_poly.type
_entity_poly.pdbx_seq_one_letter_code
_entity_poly.pdbx_strand_id
1 'polypeptide(L)'
;SFPVTMKFAILVLLSLSVATALKCYVGGSLGNNYDGVKVSVPCNEGEEYCYTSDVAFLGMHSVVRSCDPGDICQAEGCQKVEGVKTCCCKGDNCNA
;
A
#
# COMPACT_ATOMS: atom_id res chain seq x y z
N SER A 1 -32.19 9.12 -40.38
CA SER A 1 -31.29 10.07 -39.70
C SER A 1 -31.22 9.69 -38.24
N PHE A 2 -30.27 8.83 -37.86
CA PHE A 2 -30.12 8.37 -36.47
C PHE A 2 -29.50 9.49 -35.62
N PRO A 3 -29.99 9.74 -34.39
CA PRO A 3 -29.63 10.93 -33.64
C PRO A 3 -28.20 10.78 -33.09
N VAL A 4 -27.35 11.74 -33.45
CA VAL A 4 -25.93 11.86 -33.07
C VAL A 4 -25.74 12.08 -31.56
N THR A 5 -26.82 12.36 -30.82
CA THR A 5 -26.82 12.71 -29.40
C THR A 5 -26.54 11.54 -28.45
N MET A 6 -26.76 10.28 -28.85
CA MET A 6 -26.61 9.14 -27.93
C MET A 6 -25.14 8.68 -27.74
N LYS A 7 -24.24 9.05 -28.67
CA LYS A 7 -22.82 8.64 -28.61
C LYS A 7 -21.98 9.46 -27.62
N PHE A 8 -22.41 10.68 -27.29
CA PHE A 8 -21.66 11.55 -26.38
C PHE A 8 -21.87 11.24 -24.90
N ALA A 9 -23.04 10.71 -24.52
CA ALA A 9 -23.34 10.41 -23.11
C ALA A 9 -22.47 9.28 -22.53
N ILE A 10 -22.05 8.31 -23.36
CA ILE A 10 -21.25 7.16 -22.93
C ILE A 10 -19.79 7.57 -22.64
N LEU A 11 -19.26 8.54 -23.38
CA LEU A 11 -17.89 9.06 -23.18
C LEU A 11 -17.73 9.84 -21.87
N VAL A 12 -18.79 10.48 -21.37
CA VAL A 12 -18.77 11.26 -20.12
C VAL A 12 -18.82 10.36 -18.87
N LEU A 13 -19.40 9.16 -18.97
CA LEU A 13 -19.46 8.21 -17.86
C LEU A 13 -18.13 7.44 -17.67
N LEU A 14 -17.29 7.35 -18.70
CA LEU A 14 -15.98 6.68 -18.65
C LEU A 14 -14.85 7.57 -18.08
N SER A 15 -15.07 8.88 -17.91
CA SER A 15 -14.05 9.81 -17.39
C SER A 15 -14.04 9.95 -15.86
N LEU A 16 -14.95 9.28 -15.15
CA LEU A 16 -14.95 9.23 -13.68
C LEU A 16 -14.13 8.01 -13.23
N SER A 17 -12.83 8.02 -13.51
CA SER A 17 -11.89 7.19 -12.77
C SER A 17 -11.87 7.74 -11.33
N VAL A 18 -12.76 7.21 -10.49
CA VAL A 18 -12.70 7.44 -9.05
C VAL A 18 -11.38 6.84 -8.60
N ALA A 19 -10.36 7.71 -8.44
CA ALA A 19 -9.09 7.33 -7.86
C ALA A 19 -9.37 6.93 -6.42
N THR A 20 -9.65 5.65 -6.18
CA THR A 20 -9.74 5.12 -4.83
C THR A 20 -8.34 5.13 -4.27
N ALA A 21 -8.11 5.94 -3.24
CA ALA A 21 -6.85 5.95 -2.50
C ALA A 21 -6.56 4.53 -2.00
N LEU A 22 -5.35 4.03 -2.32
CA LEU A 22 -4.83 2.76 -1.84
C LEU A 22 -5.01 2.68 -0.32
N LYS A 23 -5.42 1.54 0.23
CA LYS A 23 -5.41 1.35 1.69
C LYS A 23 -4.27 0.46 2.10
N CYS A 24 -3.59 0.79 3.20
CA CYS A 24 -2.57 -0.06 3.79
C CYS A 24 -2.82 -0.25 5.28
N TYR A 25 -2.31 -1.35 5.83
CA TYR A 25 -2.16 -1.44 7.27
C TYR A 25 -1.03 -0.51 7.73
N VAL A 26 -1.32 0.35 8.71
CA VAL A 26 -0.35 1.18 9.40
C VAL A 26 -0.30 0.72 10.86
N GLY A 27 0.90 0.56 11.38
CA GLY A 27 1.13 0.16 12.77
C GLY A 27 2.32 -0.78 12.91
N GLY A 28 2.44 -1.41 14.08
CA GLY A 28 3.58 -2.26 14.34
C GLY A 28 3.53 -3.01 15.67
N SER A 29 4.54 -3.84 15.87
CA SER A 29 4.76 -4.63 17.08
C SER A 29 6.23 -4.64 17.48
N LEU A 30 6.43 -4.90 18.77
CA LEU A 30 7.70 -5.34 19.32
C LEU A 30 7.52 -6.79 19.78
N GLY A 31 8.47 -7.66 19.45
CA GLY A 31 8.56 -9.05 19.91
C GLY A 31 8.04 -10.11 18.94
N ASN A 32 6.92 -9.89 18.24
CA ASN A 32 6.41 -10.86 17.25
C ASN A 32 5.57 -10.20 16.13
N ASN A 33 5.41 -10.90 15.01
CA ASN A 33 4.64 -10.44 13.83
C ASN A 33 3.13 -10.32 14.04
N TYR A 34 2.59 -10.94 15.10
CA TYR A 34 1.16 -11.27 15.21
C TYR A 34 0.41 -10.42 16.25
N ASP A 35 1.11 -9.81 17.21
CA ASP A 35 0.48 -9.08 18.33
C ASP A 35 0.49 -7.55 18.15
N GLY A 36 0.90 -7.06 16.99
CA GLY A 36 0.94 -5.63 16.68
C GLY A 36 -0.43 -5.04 16.39
N VAL A 37 -0.72 -3.89 17.00
CA VAL A 37 -1.88 -3.10 16.60
C VAL A 37 -1.61 -2.54 15.21
N LYS A 38 -2.48 -2.89 14.26
CA LYS A 38 -2.49 -2.32 12.91
C LYS A 38 -3.88 -1.84 12.55
N VAL A 39 -3.94 -0.69 11.89
CA VAL A 39 -5.18 -0.07 11.42
C VAL A 39 -5.11 0.07 9.91
N SER A 40 -6.20 -0.24 9.22
CA SER A 40 -6.31 -0.03 7.78
C SER A 40 -6.65 1.44 7.54
N VAL A 41 -5.79 2.17 6.85
CA VAL A 41 -5.98 3.60 6.54
C VAL A 41 -5.82 3.85 5.04
N PRO A 42 -6.54 4.83 4.47
CA PRO A 42 -6.25 5.30 3.12
C PRO A 42 -4.88 6.01 3.09
N CYS A 43 -4.09 5.70 2.08
CA CYS A 43 -2.83 6.35 1.77
C CYS A 43 -3.06 7.70 1.09
N ASN A 44 -2.06 8.58 1.19
CA ASN A 44 -2.08 9.89 0.55
C ASN A 44 -1.87 9.78 -0.96
N GLU A 45 -2.12 10.90 -1.65
CA GLU A 45 -1.84 11.00 -3.08
C GLU A 45 -0.33 10.85 -3.35
N GLY A 46 0.04 9.97 -4.28
CA GLY A 46 1.43 9.63 -4.60
C GLY A 46 1.99 8.42 -3.85
N GLU A 47 1.32 7.95 -2.79
CA GLU A 47 1.71 6.74 -2.06
C GLU A 47 1.16 5.50 -2.79
N GLU A 48 1.94 4.95 -3.72
CA GLU A 48 1.49 3.84 -4.58
C GLU A 48 1.73 2.44 -4.01
N TYR A 49 2.45 2.32 -2.90
CA TYR A 49 2.82 1.04 -2.30
C TYR A 49 2.46 0.97 -0.82
N CYS A 50 2.12 -0.22 -0.36
CA CYS A 50 2.20 -0.59 1.04
C CYS A 50 3.56 -1.25 1.30
N TYR A 51 4.16 -1.00 2.47
CA TYR A 51 5.36 -1.71 2.89
C TYR A 51 5.22 -2.35 4.27
N THR A 52 6.04 -3.37 4.50
CA THR A 52 6.32 -3.99 5.79
C THR A 52 7.82 -4.00 6.00
N SER A 53 8.30 -3.52 7.14
CA SER A 53 9.70 -3.63 7.58
C SER A 53 9.76 -4.51 8.81
N ASP A 54 10.46 -5.64 8.70
CA ASP A 54 10.70 -6.62 9.75
C ASP A 54 12.16 -6.55 10.17
N VAL A 55 12.42 -6.05 11.38
CA VAL A 55 13.75 -5.89 11.95
C VAL A 55 13.99 -6.99 12.98
N ALA A 56 14.99 -7.82 12.75
CA ALA A 56 15.45 -8.81 13.72
C ALA A 56 16.91 -8.54 14.08
N PHE A 57 17.17 -7.95 15.26
CA PHE A 57 18.51 -7.61 15.70
C PHE A 57 18.71 -7.88 17.19
N LEU A 58 19.78 -8.61 17.54
CA LEU A 58 20.18 -8.91 18.93
C LEU A 58 19.05 -9.39 19.86
N GLY A 59 18.19 -10.28 19.36
CA GLY A 59 17.07 -10.83 20.13
C GLY A 59 15.85 -9.90 20.24
N MET A 60 15.92 -8.70 19.68
CA MET A 60 14.75 -7.85 19.45
C MET A 60 14.19 -8.12 18.06
N HIS A 61 12.87 -8.27 18.01
CA HIS A 61 12.10 -8.38 16.78
C HIS A 61 11.12 -7.23 16.74
N SER A 62 11.01 -6.49 15.63
CA SER A 62 10.00 -5.47 15.46
C SER A 62 9.49 -5.45 14.04
N VAL A 63 8.19 -5.20 13.89
CA VAL A 63 7.59 -5.05 12.57
C VAL A 63 6.82 -3.77 12.48
N VAL A 64 7.07 -3.04 11.39
CA VAL A 64 6.39 -1.79 11.05
C VAL A 64 5.72 -1.96 9.70
N ARG A 65 4.51 -1.45 9.58
CA ARG A 65 3.73 -1.42 8.34
C ARG A 65 3.29 0.01 8.08
N SER A 66 3.34 0.44 6.82
CA SER A 66 2.85 1.76 6.43
C SER A 66 2.58 1.86 4.92
N CYS A 67 1.90 2.92 4.50
CA CYS A 67 1.99 3.44 3.14
C CYS A 67 3.41 3.94 2.88
N ASP A 68 3.93 3.74 1.67
CA ASP A 68 5.24 4.22 1.24
C ASP A 68 5.15 5.65 0.70
N PRO A 69 5.90 6.63 1.25
CA PRO A 69 5.96 7.98 0.72
C PRO A 69 6.76 8.11 -0.59
N GLY A 70 7.29 7.01 -1.13
CA GLY A 70 7.93 6.91 -2.44
C GLY A 70 9.45 6.77 -2.39
N ASP A 71 10.03 6.70 -1.19
CA ASP A 71 11.46 6.55 -0.93
C ASP A 71 11.84 5.13 -0.48
N ILE A 72 10.89 4.34 0.04
CA ILE A 72 11.16 3.00 0.56
C ILE A 72 10.96 1.94 -0.54
N CYS A 73 9.88 2.06 -1.34
CA CYS A 73 9.53 1.08 -2.35
C CYS A 73 9.76 1.63 -3.77
N GLN A 74 10.80 1.12 -4.42
CA GLN A 74 11.02 1.38 -5.85
C GLN A 74 10.30 0.35 -6.75
N ALA A 75 9.98 -0.83 -6.19
CA ALA A 75 9.26 -1.91 -6.86
C ALA A 75 8.60 -2.85 -5.84
N GLU A 76 7.66 -3.67 -6.30
CA GLU A 76 7.11 -4.77 -5.49
C GLU A 76 8.16 -5.85 -5.21
N GLY A 77 8.01 -6.54 -4.08
CA GLY A 77 8.88 -7.63 -3.66
C GLY A 77 9.50 -7.39 -2.29
N CYS A 78 10.36 -8.32 -1.87
CA CYS A 78 11.02 -8.26 -0.57
C CYS A 78 12.54 -8.19 -0.73
N GLN A 79 13.17 -7.30 0.02
CA GLN A 79 14.62 -7.19 0.16
C GLN A 79 15.03 -7.38 1.62
N LYS A 80 16.21 -7.98 1.86
CA LYS A 80 16.77 -8.15 3.20
C LYS A 80 18.17 -7.57 3.26
N VAL A 81 18.39 -6.60 4.14
CA VAL A 81 19.67 -5.92 4.37
C VAL A 81 19.95 -5.91 5.86
N GLU A 82 21.10 -6.45 6.28
CA GLU A 82 21.60 -6.37 7.67
C GLU A 82 20.60 -6.78 8.78
N GLY A 83 19.73 -7.76 8.50
CA GLY A 83 18.73 -8.22 9.49
C GLY A 83 17.39 -7.49 9.42
N VAL A 84 17.26 -6.50 8.53
CA VAL A 84 16.00 -5.84 8.17
C VAL A 84 15.46 -6.45 6.89
N LYS A 85 14.23 -6.95 6.90
CA LYS A 85 13.49 -7.40 5.73
C LYS A 85 12.38 -6.40 5.41
N THR A 86 12.50 -5.72 4.28
CA THR A 86 11.47 -4.81 3.76
C THR A 86 10.72 -5.46 2.61
N CYS A 87 9.40 -5.53 2.69
CA CYS A 87 8.53 -6.01 1.62
C CYS A 87 7.60 -4.89 1.14
N CYS A 88 7.45 -4.75 -0.17
CA CYS A 88 6.63 -3.76 -0.84
C CYS A 88 5.60 -4.47 -1.72
N CYS A 89 4.37 -3.95 -1.77
CA CYS A 89 3.29 -4.50 -2.57
C CYS A 89 2.31 -3.40 -3.00
N LYS A 90 1.59 -3.63 -4.10
CA LYS A 90 0.48 -2.79 -4.55
C LYS A 90 -0.86 -3.48 -4.30
N GLY A 91 -1.86 -2.70 -3.91
CA GLY A 91 -3.23 -3.17 -3.67
C GLY A 91 -3.65 -3.10 -2.20
N ASP A 92 -4.96 -3.01 -1.98
CA ASP A 92 -5.53 -2.74 -0.67
C ASP A 92 -5.09 -3.77 0.37
N ASN A 93 -4.50 -3.26 1.45
CA ASN A 93 -4.06 -4.00 2.63
C ASN A 93 -3.12 -5.19 2.31
N CYS A 94 -2.35 -5.10 1.21
CA CYS A 94 -1.47 -6.17 0.77
C CYS A 94 -0.30 -6.45 1.75
N ASN A 95 -0.01 -5.50 2.65
CA ASN A 95 1.01 -5.61 3.70
C ASN A 95 0.51 -6.29 5.00
N ALA A 96 -0.43 -7.23 4.87
CA ALA A 96 -1.04 -7.94 5.99
C ALA A 96 -0.01 -8.72 6.84
#